data_AF-A0A5D6UVA9-F1
#
_entry.id   AF-A0A5D6UVA9-F1
#
_cell.length_a   1.000
_cell.length_b   1.000
_cell.length_c   1.000
_cell.angle_alpha   90.00
_cell.angle_beta   90.00
_cell.angle_gamma   90.00
#
_symmetry.space_group_name_H-M   'P 1'
#
loop_
_entity.id
_entity.type
_entity.pdbx_description
1 polymer ?
#
loop_
_entity_poly.entity_id
_entity_poly.type
_entity_poly.pdbx_seq_one_letter_code
_entity_poly.pdbx_strand_id
1 'polypeptide(L)' 'MSSNLLKNCTSPEQLEKIIKGQERKFRWRDDWPAMEAALQSAGTAAIAAHASKPKPEQPQDIA' A
#
# COMPACT_ATOMS: atom_id res chain seq x y z
N MET A 1 4.54 -13.56 1.60
CA MET A 1 5.14 -12.43 2.34
C MET A 1 4.72 -11.05 1.77
N SER A 2 3.55 -10.91 1.14
CA SER A 2 3.12 -9.66 0.47
C SER A 2 1.88 -9.03 1.09
N SER A 3 1.09 -9.83 1.84
CA SER A 3 -0.21 -9.43 2.38
C SER A 3 -0.15 -8.46 3.57
N ASN A 4 1.03 -8.15 4.11
CA ASN A 4 1.19 -7.15 5.18
C ASN A 4 1.69 -5.80 4.67
N LEU A 5 2.30 -5.69 3.48
CA LEU A 5 2.83 -4.41 3.00
C LEU A 5 1.71 -3.43 2.64
N LEU A 6 0.68 -3.91 1.93
CA LEU A 6 -0.42 -3.07 1.45
C LEU A 6 -1.56 -2.91 2.47
N LYS A 7 -1.52 -3.64 3.60
CA LYS A 7 -2.57 -3.59 4.63
C LYS A 7 -2.71 -2.22 5.32
N ASN A 8 -1.64 -1.44 5.37
CA ASN A 8 -1.63 -0.09 5.92
C ASN A 8 -1.47 0.97 4.82
N CYS A 9 -1.68 0.62 3.56
CA CYS A 9 -1.57 1.57 2.44
C CYS A 9 -2.85 2.40 2.36
N THR A 10 -2.90 3.47 3.15
CA THR A 10 -4.06 4.38 3.22
C THR A 10 -3.82 5.70 2.51
N SER A 11 -2.55 6.03 2.22
CA SER A 11 -2.15 7.27 1.56
C SER A 11 -1.21 7.00 0.37
N PRO A 12 -1.25 7.85 -0.67
CA PRO A 12 -0.32 7.73 -1.81
C PRO A 12 1.15 7.78 -1.40
N GLU A 13 1.50 8.55 -0.36
CA GLU A 13 2.87 8.60 0.18
C GLU A 13 3.34 7.25 0.77
N GLN A 14 2.42 6.48 1.37
CA GLN A 14 2.74 5.14 1.87
C GLN A 14 2.93 4.16 0.72
N LEU A 15 2.09 4.27 -0.32
CA LEU A 15 2.23 3.50 -1.54
C LEU A 15 3.59 3.72 -2.19
N GLU A 16 4.02 4.97 -2.34
CA GLU A 16 5.35 5.29 -2.88
C GLU A 16 6.49 4.75 -2.01
N LYS A 17 6.37 4.83 -0.67
CA LYS A 17 7.36 4.24 0.24
C LYS A 17 7.45 2.72 0.08
N ILE A 18 6.31 2.06 -0.11
CA ILE A 18 6.22 0.62 -0.37
C ILE A 18 6.89 0.29 -1.71
N ILE A 19 6.53 1.00 -2.79
CA ILE A 19 7.09 0.81 -4.13
C ILE A 19 8.60 1.03 -4.10
N LYS A 20 9.10 2.14 -3.55
CA LYS A 20 10.55 2.40 -3.42
C LYS A 20 11.28 1.38 -2.54
N GLY A 21 10.63 0.86 -1.50
CA GLY A 21 11.17 -0.19 -0.66
C GLY A 21 11.28 -1.53 -1.39
N GLN A 22 10.31 -1.84 -2.25
CA GLN A 22 10.34 -3.00 -3.15
C GLN A 22 11.35 -2.78 -4.28
N GLU A 23 11.43 -1.59 -4.86
CA GLU A 23 12.40 -1.21 -5.89
C GLU A 23 13.81 -1.50 -5.41
N ARG A 24 14.22 -1.01 -4.24
CA ARG A 24 15.58 -1.29 -3.72
C ARG A 24 15.88 -2.78 -3.58
N LYS A 25 14.86 -3.62 -3.35
CA LYS A 25 15.00 -5.08 -3.20
C LYS A 25 14.88 -5.86 -4.51
N PHE A 26 14.16 -5.31 -5.49
CA PHE A 26 13.79 -6.01 -6.74
C PHE A 26 14.25 -5.27 -8.01
N ARG A 27 14.93 -4.14 -7.89
CA ARG A 27 15.47 -3.31 -8.99
C ARG A 27 16.38 -4.08 -9.93
N TRP A 28 17.02 -5.14 -9.45
CA TRP A 28 17.88 -6.02 -10.24
C TRP A 28 17.09 -7.04 -11.06
N ARG A 29 15.76 -7.07 -10.98
CA ARG A 29 14.89 -7.87 -11.83
C ARG A 29 14.39 -7.04 -13.01
N ASP A 30 14.44 -7.62 -14.21
CA ASP A 30 13.88 -7.02 -15.43
C ASP A 30 12.35 -6.85 -15.36
N ASP A 31 11.66 -7.68 -14.58
CA ASP A 31 10.20 -7.61 -14.40
C ASP A 31 9.74 -6.51 -13.41
N TRP A 32 10.66 -5.68 -12.89
CA TRP A 32 10.32 -4.60 -11.96
C TRP A 32 9.21 -3.66 -12.46
N PRO A 33 9.22 -3.17 -13.72
CA PRO A 33 8.17 -2.28 -14.22
C PRO A 33 6.77 -2.89 -14.15
N ALA A 34 6.64 -4.19 -14.43
CA ALA A 34 5.38 -4.90 -14.33
C ALA A 34 4.93 -5.06 -12.87
N MET A 35 5.88 -5.32 -11.96
CA MET A 35 5.62 -5.43 -10.52
C MET A 35 5.25 -4.08 -9.90
N GLU A 36 5.89 -2.99 -10.32
CA GLU A 36 5.58 -1.62 -9.91
C GLU A 36 4.14 -1.26 -10.29
N ALA A 37 3.76 -1.48 -11.55
CA ALA A 37 2.40 -1.23 -12.02
C ALA A 37 1.35 -2.03 -11.21
N ALA A 38 1.65 -3.30 -10.89
CA ALA A 38 0.78 -4.13 -10.06
C ALA A 38 0.67 -3.59 -8.62
N LEU A 39 1.79 -3.15 -8.01
CA LEU A 39 1.80 -2.52 -6.69
C LEU A 39 1.04 -1.21 -6.68
N GLN A 40 1.22 -0.38 -7.71
CA GLN A 40 0.57 0.92 -7.84
C GLN A 40 -0.94 0.77 -8.03
N SER A 41 -1.37 -0.19 -8.84
CA SER A 41 -2.78 -0.53 -9.02
C SER A 41 -3.39 -1.08 -7.71
N ALA A 42 -2.71 -2.01 -7.05
CA ALA A 42 -3.19 -2.61 -5.80
C ALA A 42 -3.22 -1.58 -4.65
N GLY A 43 -2.23 -0.70 -4.58
CA GLY A 43 -2.14 0.37 -3.61
C GLY A 43 -3.19 1.46 -3.83
N THR A 44 -3.43 1.85 -5.09
CA THR A 44 -4.51 2.79 -5.44
C THR A 44 -5.87 2.20 -5.08
N ALA A 45 -6.09 0.91 -5.37
CA ALA A 45 -7.31 0.22 -4.96
C ALA A 45 -7.46 0.14 -3.44
N ALA A 46 -6.37 -0.08 -2.70
CA ALA A 46 -6.37 -0.07 -1.24
C ALA A 46 -6.68 1.32 -0.67
N ILE A 47 -6.09 2.39 -1.22
CA ILE A 47 -6.37 3.78 -0.86
C ILE A 47 -7.84 4.12 -1.14
N ALA A 48 -8.36 3.76 -2.32
CA ALA A 48 -9.76 3.97 -2.68
C ALA A 48 -10.72 3.20 -1.76
N ALA A 49 -10.38 1.96 -1.41
CA ALA A 49 -11.15 1.14 -0.47
C ALA A 49 -11.11 1.70 0.96
N HIS A 50 -9.98 2.29 1.39
CA HIS A 50 -9.87 2.99 2.66
C HIS A 50 -10.60 4.33 2.67
N ALA A 51 -10.53 5.10 1.58
CA ALA A 51 -11.25 6.37 1.43
C ALA A 51 -12.77 6.15 1.38
N SER A 52 -13.22 5.06 0.76
CA SER A 52 -14.64 4.68 0.68
C SER A 52 -15.16 3.99 1.94
N LYS A 53 -14.26 3.52 2.82
CA LYS A 53 -14.64 3.05 4.15
C LYS A 53 -14.78 4.28 5.05
N PRO A 54 -15.99 4.67 5.48
CA PRO A 54 -16.09 5.52 6.65
C PRO A 54 -15.35 4.80 7.76
N LYS A 55 -14.32 5.45 8.29
CA LYS A 55 -13.56 5.07 9.48
C LYS A 55 -14.48 4.27 10.43
N PRO A 56 -14.22 2.99 10.76
CA PRO A 56 -14.70 2.51 12.03
C PRO A 56 -13.95 3.40 13.03
N GLU A 57 -14.68 4.36 13.57
CA GLU A 57 -14.44 4.96 14.85
C GLU A 57 -13.68 3.93 15.72
N GLN A 58 -12.38 4.16 15.92
CA GLN A 58 -11.73 3.53 17.05
C GLN A 58 -12.39 4.16 18.27
N PRO A 59 -13.09 3.41 19.13
CA PRO A 59 -13.33 3.90 20.48
C PRO A 59 -11.97 3.77 21.19
N GLN A 60 -11.16 4.82 21.09
CA GLN A 60 -9.93 4.95 21.89
C GLN A 60 -10.17 5.69 23.21
N ASP A 61 -11.41 5.72 23.71
CA ASP A 61 -11.67 6.30 25.02
C ASP A 61 -12.90 5.63 25.64
N ILE A 62 -12.66 4.67 26.53
CA ILE A 62 -13.53 4.47 27.68
C ILE A 62 -12.61 4.19 28.86
N ALA A 63 -12.64 5.15 29.78
CA ALA A 63 -11.99 5.30 31.08
C ALA A 63 -11.71 4.02 31.89
#